data_AF-A0A2E4ZPL2-F1
#
_entry.id   AF-A0A2E4ZPL2-F1
#
_cell.length_a   1.000
_cell.length_b   1.000
_cell.length_c   1.000
_cell.angle_alpha   90.00
_cell.angle_beta   90.00
_cell.angle_gamma   90.00
#
_symmetry.space_group_name_H-M   'P 1'
#
loop_
_entity.id
_entity.type
_entity.pdbx_description
1 polymer ?
#
loop_
_entity_poly.entity_id
_entity_poly.type
_entity_poly.pdbx_seq_one_letter_code
_entity_poly.pdbx_strand_id
1 'polypeptide(L)'
;MSTYARIRRLVAACFVALGVLSSSVAQCTAGDLELLCNEGEAINGVVFDCGFSCFLSNDITACFQDCIQSGVPAMSTGCVMCFAEQSTCVTNSCFFACAFGSEADCEACVQANCQAGFETCAGIVDADADGESNVCDCDDNDASAYPGAPPTAEGVDNNCDGLIGEDEALPVIGCPSDLNADLTVSIADLLLLLSEFGCIEGCSADINGDGQVAVSDVLELLSSFGESC
;
A
#
# COMPACT_ATOMS: atom_id res chain seq x y z
N MET A 1 25.64 -21.71 22.34
CA MET A 1 27.03 -22.18 22.11
C MET A 1 26.99 -23.46 21.30
N SER A 2 27.94 -23.62 20.35
CA SER A 2 28.06 -24.62 19.27
C SER A 2 27.33 -24.18 17.99
N THR A 3 27.89 -23.49 16.99
CA THR A 3 29.21 -23.47 16.28
C THR A 3 29.49 -24.69 15.37
N TYR A 4 29.80 -24.39 14.10
CA TYR A 4 30.37 -25.22 13.00
C TYR A 4 29.37 -26.07 12.18
N ALA A 5 29.41 -26.20 10.84
CA ALA A 5 30.40 -25.85 9.81
C ALA A 5 29.74 -25.79 8.40
N ARG A 6 30.26 -24.89 7.54
CA ARG A 6 30.09 -24.95 6.07
C ARG A 6 30.88 -26.16 5.53
N ILE A 7 30.27 -27.01 4.69
CA ILE A 7 31.01 -27.98 3.85
C ILE A 7 30.58 -27.86 2.37
N ARG A 8 31.64 -27.85 1.56
CA ARG A 8 31.84 -27.65 0.11
C ARG A 8 30.87 -28.31 -0.89
N ARG A 9 30.72 -27.53 -1.96
CA ARG A 9 30.27 -27.79 -3.34
C ARG A 9 30.67 -29.14 -3.99
N LEU A 10 29.74 -29.58 -4.85
CA LEU A 10 29.85 -30.32 -6.13
C LEU A 10 29.94 -31.85 -6.10
N VAL A 11 28.78 -32.51 -6.26
CA VAL A 11 28.58 -33.55 -7.29
C VAL A 11 27.19 -33.34 -7.90
N ALA A 12 27.17 -33.05 -9.21
CA ALA A 12 25.95 -33.02 -10.01
C ALA A 12 25.43 -34.45 -10.15
N ALA A 13 24.38 -34.77 -9.40
CA ALA A 13 23.52 -35.92 -9.67
C ALA A 13 22.13 -35.38 -9.97
N CYS A 14 21.76 -35.48 -11.24
CA CYS A 14 20.43 -35.24 -11.76
C CYS A 14 19.46 -36.24 -11.11
N PHE A 15 18.95 -35.90 -9.92
CA PHE A 15 17.73 -36.47 -9.38
C PHE A 15 16.63 -35.46 -9.66
N VAL A 16 15.81 -35.76 -10.66
CA VAL A 16 14.50 -35.13 -10.85
C VAL A 16 13.64 -35.60 -9.68
N ALA A 17 13.82 -34.97 -8.53
CA ALA A 17 12.77 -34.95 -7.53
C ALA A 17 11.66 -34.09 -8.15
N LEU A 18 10.55 -34.72 -8.53
CA LEU A 18 9.23 -34.06 -8.53
C LEU A 18 8.92 -33.67 -7.08
N GLY A 19 9.69 -32.74 -6.51
CA GLY A 19 9.20 -31.90 -5.45
C GLY A 19 8.34 -30.87 -6.16
N VAL A 20 7.03 -30.95 -5.95
CA VAL A 20 6.15 -29.82 -6.23
C VAL A 20 6.78 -28.65 -5.49
N LEU A 21 7.44 -27.75 -6.22
CA LEU A 21 7.69 -26.40 -5.74
C LEU A 21 6.29 -25.80 -5.63
N SER A 22 5.64 -26.04 -4.50
CA SER A 22 4.46 -25.30 -4.10
C SER A 22 4.96 -23.90 -3.77
N SER A 23 5.25 -23.11 -4.81
CA SER A 23 5.13 -21.67 -4.69
C SER A 23 3.68 -21.47 -4.28
N SER A 24 3.42 -21.16 -3.01
CA SER A 24 2.11 -20.69 -2.57
C SER A 24 1.88 -19.38 -3.31
N VAL A 25 1.26 -19.47 -4.48
CA VAL A 25 0.82 -18.29 -5.22
C VAL A 25 -0.31 -17.70 -4.38
N ALA A 26 -0.22 -16.40 -4.09
CA ALA A 26 -1.32 -15.65 -3.49
C ALA A 26 -2.63 -15.95 -4.23
N GLN A 27 -3.66 -16.34 -3.50
CA GLN A 27 -4.96 -16.68 -4.08
C GLN A 27 -5.87 -15.46 -4.19
N CYS A 28 -5.68 -14.44 -3.35
CA CYS A 28 -6.36 -13.16 -3.49
C CYS A 28 -5.67 -12.33 -4.57
N THR A 29 -6.48 -11.68 -5.39
CA THR A 29 -6.07 -10.72 -6.42
C THR A 29 -6.00 -9.31 -5.83
N ALA A 30 -5.40 -8.36 -6.54
CA ALA A 30 -5.41 -6.96 -6.12
C ALA A 30 -6.83 -6.43 -5.88
N GLY A 31 -7.81 -6.83 -6.72
CA GLY A 31 -9.20 -6.45 -6.53
C GLY A 31 -9.87 -7.10 -5.30
N ASP A 32 -9.38 -8.27 -4.86
CA ASP A 32 -9.85 -8.88 -3.61
C ASP A 32 -9.31 -8.13 -2.39
N LEU A 33 -8.03 -7.73 -2.43
CA LEU A 33 -7.39 -6.96 -1.38
C LEU A 33 -8.03 -5.56 -1.25
N GLU A 34 -8.31 -4.89 -2.37
CA GLU A 34 -9.05 -3.63 -2.40
C GLU A 34 -10.47 -3.79 -1.81
N LEU A 35 -11.13 -4.92 -2.09
CA LEU A 35 -12.43 -5.23 -1.51
C LEU A 35 -12.33 -5.45 0.01
N LEU A 36 -11.26 -6.09 0.48
CA LEU A 36 -11.00 -6.25 1.92
C LEU A 36 -10.75 -4.93 2.62
N CYS A 37 -10.05 -4.00 1.97
CA CYS A 37 -9.82 -2.67 2.50
C CYS A 37 -11.12 -1.87 2.65
N ASN A 38 -11.94 -1.84 1.60
CA ASN A 38 -13.10 -0.96 1.53
C ASN A 38 -14.38 -1.57 2.15
N GLU A 39 -14.53 -2.89 2.08
CA GLU A 39 -15.76 -3.60 2.48
C GLU A 39 -15.52 -4.62 3.62
N GLY A 40 -14.40 -4.53 4.34
CA GLY A 40 -14.01 -5.50 5.38
C GLY A 40 -15.09 -5.80 6.43
N GLU A 41 -15.85 -4.79 6.89
CA GLU A 41 -16.96 -5.00 7.84
C GLU A 41 -18.08 -5.86 7.23
N ALA A 42 -18.46 -5.58 5.98
CA ALA A 42 -19.51 -6.33 5.29
C ALA A 42 -19.08 -7.78 5.02
N ILE A 43 -17.82 -7.98 4.61
CA ILE A 43 -17.23 -9.31 4.40
C ILE A 43 -17.21 -10.11 5.70
N ASN A 44 -16.75 -9.50 6.80
CA ASN A 44 -16.76 -10.14 8.13
C ASN A 44 -18.16 -10.55 8.55
N GLY A 45 -19.17 -9.72 8.27
CA GLY A 45 -20.58 -10.05 8.48
C GLY A 45 -21.01 -11.31 7.71
N VAL A 46 -20.68 -11.39 6.42
CA VAL A 46 -20.98 -12.58 5.59
C VAL A 46 -20.28 -13.83 6.11
N VAL A 47 -18.98 -13.74 6.44
CA VAL A 47 -18.20 -14.88 6.95
C VAL A 47 -18.82 -15.41 8.27
N PHE A 48 -19.24 -14.50 9.15
CA PHE A 48 -19.89 -14.86 10.41
C PHE A 48 -21.26 -15.54 10.20
N ASP A 49 -22.10 -15.01 9.29
CA ASP A 49 -23.40 -15.61 8.92
C ASP A 49 -23.24 -17.01 8.31
N CYS A 50 -22.20 -17.19 7.49
CA CYS A 50 -21.82 -18.50 6.96
C CYS A 50 -21.38 -19.46 8.06
N GLY A 51 -20.73 -18.97 9.11
CA GLY A 51 -20.34 -19.76 10.28
C GLY A 51 -21.51 -20.51 10.91
N PHE A 52 -22.63 -19.81 11.15
CA PHE A 52 -23.84 -20.46 11.67
C PHE A 52 -24.48 -21.42 10.69
N SER A 53 -24.48 -21.07 9.40
CA SER A 53 -25.10 -21.88 8.35
C SER A 53 -24.35 -23.19 8.09
N CYS A 54 -23.03 -23.17 8.24
CA CYS A 54 -22.15 -24.28 7.87
C CYS A 54 -21.65 -25.12 9.04
N PHE A 55 -21.90 -24.72 10.29
CA PHE A 55 -21.40 -25.40 11.49
C PHE A 55 -21.73 -26.91 11.56
N LEU A 56 -22.88 -27.34 11.02
CA LEU A 56 -23.30 -28.76 11.02
C LEU A 56 -23.09 -29.46 9.66
N SER A 57 -22.38 -28.83 8.72
CA SER A 57 -22.08 -29.44 7.44
C SER A 57 -21.11 -30.61 7.60
N ASN A 58 -21.28 -31.66 6.79
CA ASN A 58 -20.31 -32.75 6.70
C ASN A 58 -19.02 -32.34 5.98
N ASP A 59 -19.11 -31.30 5.14
CA ASP A 59 -17.97 -30.65 4.49
C ASP A 59 -18.06 -29.16 4.81
N ILE A 60 -17.35 -28.76 5.87
CA ILE A 60 -17.41 -27.41 6.42
C ILE A 60 -16.76 -26.43 5.45
N THR A 61 -15.62 -26.81 4.87
CA THR A 61 -14.86 -25.95 3.93
C THR A 61 -15.65 -25.68 2.66
N ALA A 62 -16.22 -26.72 2.03
CA ALA A 62 -17.04 -26.52 0.83
C ALA A 62 -18.28 -25.67 1.10
N CYS A 63 -18.92 -25.87 2.28
CA CYS A 63 -20.05 -25.04 2.69
C CYS A 63 -19.67 -23.57 2.85
N PHE A 64 -18.56 -23.27 3.53
CA PHE A 64 -18.06 -21.90 3.68
C PHE A 64 -17.75 -21.27 2.33
N GLN A 65 -17.07 -22.01 1.44
CA GLN A 65 -16.74 -21.53 0.11
C GLN A 65 -18.01 -21.12 -0.66
N ASP A 66 -19.01 -22.00 -0.74
CA ASP A 66 -20.26 -21.72 -1.45
C ASP A 66 -21.04 -20.57 -0.82
N CYS A 67 -21.09 -20.51 0.52
CA CYS A 67 -21.81 -19.48 1.26
C CYS A 67 -21.17 -18.10 1.10
N ILE A 68 -19.85 -17.99 1.32
CA ILE A 68 -19.11 -16.73 1.22
C ILE A 68 -19.13 -16.24 -0.23
N GLN A 69 -18.93 -17.12 -1.22
CA GLN A 69 -19.01 -16.74 -2.63
C GLN A 69 -20.40 -16.21 -3.01
N SER A 70 -21.46 -16.71 -2.36
CA SER A 70 -22.83 -16.22 -2.57
C SER A 70 -23.09 -14.86 -1.91
N GLY A 71 -22.45 -14.60 -0.76
CA GLY A 71 -22.58 -13.33 -0.04
C GLY A 71 -21.67 -12.22 -0.57
N VAL A 72 -20.51 -12.58 -1.13
CA VAL A 72 -19.53 -11.65 -1.71
C VAL A 72 -19.17 -12.08 -3.14
N PRO A 73 -20.08 -11.87 -4.11
CA PRO A 73 -19.88 -12.34 -5.49
C PRO A 73 -18.75 -11.62 -6.23
N ALA A 74 -18.31 -10.46 -5.74
CA ALA A 74 -17.18 -9.72 -6.29
C ALA A 74 -15.82 -10.35 -5.95
N MET A 75 -15.74 -11.10 -4.86
CA MET A 75 -14.51 -11.74 -4.42
C MET A 75 -14.20 -12.97 -5.27
N SER A 76 -12.94 -13.14 -5.65
CA SER A 76 -12.46 -14.26 -6.43
C SER A 76 -12.61 -15.57 -5.67
N THR A 77 -12.84 -16.65 -6.41
CA THR A 77 -12.99 -17.99 -5.81
C THR A 77 -11.73 -18.43 -5.06
N GLY A 78 -10.54 -17.98 -5.49
CA GLY A 78 -9.29 -18.24 -4.78
C GLY A 78 -9.26 -17.56 -3.41
N CYS A 79 -9.64 -16.28 -3.33
CA CYS A 79 -9.67 -15.56 -2.06
C CYS A 79 -10.75 -16.10 -1.12
N VAL A 80 -11.94 -16.42 -1.66
CA VAL A 80 -13.02 -17.07 -0.89
C VAL A 80 -12.56 -18.41 -0.30
N MET A 81 -11.74 -19.18 -1.03
CA MET A 81 -11.15 -20.41 -0.49
C MET A 81 -10.26 -20.15 0.73
N CYS A 82 -9.48 -19.07 0.75
CA CYS A 82 -8.69 -18.71 1.92
C CYS A 82 -9.57 -18.42 3.14
N PHE A 83 -10.68 -17.69 2.96
CA PHE A 83 -11.65 -17.47 4.04
C PHE A 83 -12.32 -18.77 4.51
N ALA A 84 -12.63 -19.68 3.59
CA ALA A 84 -13.21 -20.98 3.92
C ALA A 84 -12.23 -21.87 4.71
N GLU A 85 -10.96 -21.88 4.32
CA GLU A 85 -9.89 -22.58 5.03
C GLU A 85 -9.64 -21.97 6.42
N GLN A 86 -9.59 -20.65 6.53
CA GLN A 86 -9.49 -19.95 7.81
C GLN A 86 -10.68 -20.30 8.71
N SER A 87 -11.90 -20.21 8.21
CA SER A 87 -13.11 -20.53 8.98
C SER A 87 -13.15 -22.00 9.42
N THR A 88 -12.65 -22.90 8.57
CA THR A 88 -12.46 -24.31 8.91
C THR A 88 -11.40 -24.47 10.02
N CYS A 89 -10.29 -23.74 9.95
CA CYS A 89 -9.28 -23.71 11.01
C CYS A 89 -9.87 -23.20 12.33
N VAL A 90 -10.63 -22.10 12.31
CA VAL A 90 -11.27 -21.55 13.52
C VAL A 90 -12.22 -22.59 14.13
N THR A 91 -13.01 -23.28 13.31
CA THR A 91 -13.93 -24.33 13.77
C THR A 91 -13.19 -25.53 14.39
N ASN A 92 -12.01 -25.88 13.90
CA ASN A 92 -11.25 -27.03 14.39
C ASN A 92 -10.34 -26.71 15.60
N SER A 93 -9.74 -25.52 15.60
CA SER A 93 -8.68 -25.15 16.55
C SER A 93 -9.17 -24.18 17.62
N CYS A 94 -10.15 -23.33 17.30
CA CYS A 94 -10.56 -22.20 18.14
C CYS A 94 -12.04 -22.20 18.52
N PHE A 95 -12.81 -23.24 18.14
CA PHE A 95 -14.26 -23.28 18.39
C PHE A 95 -14.64 -23.01 19.84
N PHE A 96 -13.98 -23.63 20.81
CA PHE A 96 -14.33 -23.40 22.22
C PHE A 96 -14.01 -21.97 22.69
N ALA A 97 -12.91 -21.38 22.19
CA ALA A 97 -12.54 -20.01 22.50
C ALA A 97 -13.54 -19.01 21.88
N CYS A 98 -13.94 -19.26 20.63
CA CYS A 98 -14.83 -18.35 19.90
C CYS A 98 -16.32 -18.53 20.22
N ALA A 99 -16.78 -19.74 20.55
CA ALA A 99 -18.18 -20.00 20.87
C ALA A 99 -18.53 -19.73 22.34
N PHE A 100 -17.55 -19.86 23.26
CA PHE A 100 -17.80 -19.78 24.70
C PHE A 100 -16.82 -18.88 25.47
N GLY A 101 -15.75 -18.39 24.83
CA GLY A 101 -14.79 -17.46 25.43
C GLY A 101 -15.19 -16.00 25.22
N SER A 102 -14.28 -15.09 25.63
CA SER A 102 -14.41 -13.68 25.29
C SER A 102 -13.94 -13.41 23.85
N GLU A 103 -14.30 -12.25 23.32
CA GLU A 103 -13.81 -11.78 22.02
C GLU A 103 -12.27 -11.79 21.95
N ALA A 104 -11.61 -11.29 23.00
CA ALA A 104 -10.15 -11.30 23.10
C ALA A 104 -9.55 -12.71 23.12
N ASP A 105 -10.21 -13.68 23.75
CA ASP A 105 -9.73 -15.07 23.77
C ASP A 105 -9.88 -15.72 22.39
N CYS A 106 -10.97 -15.43 21.68
CA CYS A 106 -11.18 -15.88 20.31
C CYS A 106 -10.11 -15.32 19.38
N GLU A 107 -9.93 -13.99 19.38
CA GLU A 107 -8.94 -13.30 18.57
C GLU A 107 -7.53 -13.84 18.81
N ALA A 108 -7.12 -13.98 20.08
CA ALA A 108 -5.82 -14.54 20.44
C ALA A 108 -5.65 -15.98 19.93
N CYS A 109 -6.70 -16.79 19.94
CA CYS A 109 -6.66 -18.14 19.38
C CYS A 109 -6.51 -18.12 17.85
N VAL A 110 -7.30 -17.30 17.16
CA VAL A 110 -7.28 -17.16 15.70
C VAL A 110 -5.90 -16.68 15.25
N GLN A 111 -5.36 -15.66 15.92
CA GLN A 111 -4.02 -15.13 15.65
C GLN A 111 -2.95 -16.21 15.82
N ALA A 112 -3.05 -17.02 16.87
CA ALA A 112 -2.05 -18.06 17.16
C ALA A 112 -2.10 -19.28 16.23
N ASN A 113 -3.27 -19.61 15.66
CA ASN A 113 -3.48 -20.90 14.98
C ASN A 113 -3.89 -20.79 13.51
N CYS A 114 -4.57 -19.72 13.11
CA CYS A 114 -5.27 -19.65 11.82
C CYS A 114 -4.85 -18.44 10.97
N GLN A 115 -4.41 -17.35 11.59
CA GLN A 115 -4.05 -16.10 10.90
C GLN A 115 -2.92 -16.29 9.88
N ALA A 116 -1.80 -16.90 10.28
CA ALA A 116 -0.67 -17.12 9.38
C ALA A 116 -1.03 -17.99 8.15
N GLY A 117 -1.96 -18.93 8.31
CA GLY A 117 -2.46 -19.75 7.21
C GLY A 117 -3.28 -18.93 6.22
N PHE A 118 -4.14 -18.05 6.73
CA PHE A 118 -4.91 -17.12 5.92
C PHE A 118 -4.01 -16.14 5.17
N GLU A 119 -3.07 -15.48 5.85
CA GLU A 119 -2.13 -14.53 5.22
C GLU A 119 -1.31 -15.19 4.13
N THR A 120 -0.80 -16.41 4.36
CA THR A 120 -0.06 -17.18 3.36
C THR A 120 -0.92 -17.54 2.15
N CYS A 121 -2.19 -17.89 2.37
CA CYS A 121 -3.13 -18.23 1.30
C CYS A 121 -3.51 -16.98 0.49
N ALA A 122 -3.90 -15.91 1.18
CA ALA A 122 -4.34 -14.66 0.59
C ALA A 122 -3.18 -13.91 -0.09
N GLY A 123 -1.94 -14.14 0.35
CA GLY A 123 -0.78 -13.37 -0.08
C GLY A 123 -0.71 -12.02 0.62
N ILE A 124 -1.22 -11.93 1.84
CA ILE A 124 -1.13 -10.72 2.67
C ILE A 124 0.25 -10.68 3.29
N VAL A 125 0.95 -9.58 3.07
CA VAL A 125 2.30 -9.32 3.57
C VAL A 125 2.43 -7.83 3.86
N ASP A 126 3.38 -7.52 4.73
CA ASP A 126 3.91 -6.18 5.02
C ASP A 126 5.36 -6.22 4.53
N ALA A 127 5.61 -5.73 3.31
CA ALA A 127 6.90 -5.92 2.65
C ALA A 127 7.93 -4.84 2.98
N ASP A 128 7.51 -3.65 3.42
CA ASP A 128 8.39 -2.54 3.82
C ASP A 128 8.50 -2.31 5.34
N ALA A 129 7.68 -3.01 6.13
CA ALA A 129 7.67 -3.02 7.59
C ALA A 129 7.22 -1.70 8.24
N ASP A 130 6.28 -0.98 7.61
CA ASP A 130 5.66 0.22 8.20
C ASP A 130 4.52 -0.08 9.19
N GLY A 131 4.05 -1.34 9.21
CA GLY A 131 3.01 -1.83 10.09
C GLY A 131 1.62 -1.96 9.45
N GLU A 132 1.48 -1.56 8.20
CA GLU A 132 0.34 -1.86 7.34
C GLU A 132 0.69 -3.04 6.41
N SER A 133 -0.32 -3.57 5.73
CA SER A 133 -0.12 -4.67 4.77
C SER A 133 -0.68 -4.25 3.42
N ASN A 134 -0.31 -5.00 2.38
CA ASN A 134 -0.81 -4.84 1.02
C ASN A 134 -2.34 -4.87 0.82
N VAL A 135 -3.15 -5.01 1.87
CA VAL A 135 -4.62 -4.90 1.82
C VAL A 135 -5.07 -3.46 1.60
N CYS A 136 -4.49 -2.49 2.30
CA CYS A 136 -4.84 -1.07 2.21
C CYS A 136 -3.65 -0.16 1.86
N ASP A 137 -2.49 -0.77 1.65
CA ASP A 137 -1.28 -0.10 1.26
C ASP A 137 -1.22 0.05 -0.27
N CYS A 138 -1.10 1.29 -0.74
CA CYS A 138 -1.06 1.65 -2.14
C CYS A 138 0.31 1.35 -2.80
N ASP A 139 1.39 1.22 -2.02
CA ASP A 139 2.69 0.66 -2.44
C ASP A 139 3.43 -0.02 -1.27
N ASP A 140 3.13 -1.31 -1.06
CA ASP A 140 3.71 -2.21 -0.04
C ASP A 140 5.25 -2.38 -0.10
N ASN A 141 5.95 -1.65 -0.99
CA ASN A 141 7.42 -1.59 -1.01
C ASN A 141 7.97 -0.24 -0.53
N ASP A 142 7.10 0.69 -0.11
CA ASP A 142 7.43 2.04 0.32
C ASP A 142 6.76 2.37 1.66
N ALA A 143 7.55 2.29 2.73
CA ALA A 143 7.11 2.58 4.10
C ALA A 143 6.67 4.05 4.35
N SER A 144 6.67 4.90 3.31
CA SER A 144 6.08 6.23 3.33
C SER A 144 4.69 6.31 2.67
N ALA A 145 4.19 5.19 2.13
CA ALA A 145 2.90 5.07 1.48
C ALA A 145 1.99 4.13 2.29
N TYR A 146 1.10 4.70 3.10
CA TYR A 146 0.14 3.94 3.89
C TYR A 146 -1.08 4.80 4.27
N PRO A 147 -2.23 4.21 4.63
CA PRO A 147 -3.41 4.96 5.04
C PRO A 147 -3.14 6.06 6.08
N GLY A 148 -3.27 7.31 5.67
CA GLY A 148 -3.05 8.48 6.54
C GLY A 148 -1.57 8.85 6.77
N ALA A 149 -0.64 8.38 5.93
CA ALA A 149 0.76 8.77 6.00
C ALA A 149 0.97 10.29 5.80
N PRO A 150 2.05 10.87 6.37
CA PRO A 150 2.47 12.22 6.05
C PRO A 150 2.91 12.35 4.58
N PRO A 151 2.66 13.50 3.93
CA PRO A 151 3.06 13.72 2.56
C PRO A 151 4.58 13.83 2.41
N THR A 152 5.12 13.29 1.32
CA THR A 152 6.57 13.34 1.00
C THR A 152 6.93 14.39 -0.05
N ALA A 153 5.93 14.98 -0.71
CA ALA A 153 6.09 15.84 -1.88
C ALA A 153 6.84 15.15 -3.04
N GLU A 154 6.65 13.84 -3.23
CA GLU A 154 7.27 13.10 -4.33
C GLU A 154 6.36 12.90 -5.54
N GLY A 155 5.16 13.50 -5.51
CA GLY A 155 4.12 13.33 -6.53
C GLY A 155 3.49 11.94 -6.50
N VAL A 156 3.49 11.30 -5.33
CA VAL A 156 2.89 9.99 -5.07
C VAL A 156 1.82 10.15 -4.00
N ASP A 157 0.79 9.32 -4.05
CA ASP A 157 -0.23 9.24 -3.00
C ASP A 157 0.38 8.52 -1.79
N ASN A 158 0.80 9.28 -0.78
CA ASN A 158 1.41 8.71 0.42
C ASN A 158 0.33 8.22 1.38
N ASN A 159 -0.81 8.90 1.43
CA ASN A 159 -1.85 8.61 2.41
C ASN A 159 -2.89 7.56 1.95
N CYS A 160 -2.73 7.06 0.73
CA CYS A 160 -3.56 6.05 0.06
C CYS A 160 -5.06 6.41 -0.01
N ASP A 161 -5.40 7.70 -0.18
CA ASP A 161 -6.79 8.15 -0.38
C ASP A 161 -7.24 8.13 -1.85
N GLY A 162 -6.35 7.73 -2.76
CA GLY A 162 -6.58 7.64 -4.19
C GLY A 162 -6.39 8.97 -4.93
N LEU A 163 -5.92 10.02 -4.26
CA LEU A 163 -5.65 11.33 -4.82
C LEU A 163 -4.21 11.76 -4.47
N ILE A 164 -3.59 12.55 -5.35
CA ILE A 164 -2.36 13.25 -5.00
C ILE A 164 -2.77 14.62 -4.47
N GLY A 165 -2.60 14.84 -3.16
CA GLY A 165 -2.82 16.11 -2.50
C GLY A 165 -1.81 17.20 -2.92
N GLU A 166 -2.10 18.45 -2.58
CA GLU A 166 -1.19 19.58 -2.84
C GLU A 166 0.16 19.43 -2.12
N ASP A 167 0.14 18.91 -0.89
CA ASP A 167 1.35 18.66 -0.10
C ASP A 167 2.12 17.40 -0.56
N GLU A 168 1.46 16.49 -1.29
CA GLU A 168 2.05 15.26 -1.85
C GLU A 168 2.58 15.44 -3.26
N ALA A 169 2.07 16.42 -3.98
CA ALA A 169 2.53 16.77 -5.31
C ALA A 169 4.04 17.04 -5.29
N LEU A 170 4.71 16.71 -6.40
CA LEU A 170 6.10 17.12 -6.58
C LEU A 170 6.19 18.62 -6.29
N PRO A 171 7.15 19.08 -5.45
CA PRO A 171 7.41 20.49 -5.34
C PRO A 171 7.65 20.96 -6.76
N VAL A 172 7.02 22.05 -7.16
CA VAL A 172 7.19 22.59 -8.50
C VAL A 172 8.64 23.07 -8.60
N ILE A 173 9.57 22.15 -8.92
CA ILE A 173 10.93 22.46 -9.35
C ILE A 173 10.76 23.01 -10.77
N GLY A 174 10.30 24.24 -10.85
CA GLY A 174 9.76 24.78 -12.10
C GLY A 174 9.03 26.10 -11.98
N CYS A 175 9.22 26.85 -10.89
CA CYS A 175 8.79 28.23 -10.80
C CYS A 175 10.02 29.16 -10.92
N PRO A 176 10.63 29.34 -12.11
CA PRO A 176 11.74 30.29 -12.28
C PRO A 176 11.41 31.70 -11.73
N SER A 177 10.12 32.03 -11.64
CA SER A 177 9.61 33.29 -11.10
C SER A 177 9.63 33.41 -9.57
N ASP A 178 9.78 32.32 -8.80
CA ASP A 178 10.04 32.38 -7.34
C ASP A 178 11.55 32.38 -7.10
N LEU A 179 12.09 33.59 -6.97
CA LEU A 179 13.52 33.84 -6.88
C LEU A 179 14.04 33.73 -5.45
N ASN A 180 13.15 33.68 -4.46
CA ASN A 180 13.52 33.64 -3.04
C ASN A 180 13.21 32.28 -2.36
N ALA A 181 12.52 31.40 -3.08
CA ALA A 181 12.15 30.04 -2.67
C ALA A 181 11.23 30.01 -1.44
N ASP A 182 10.29 30.95 -1.35
CA ASP A 182 9.23 30.95 -0.33
C ASP A 182 7.91 30.34 -0.81
N LEU A 183 7.91 29.69 -1.98
CA LEU A 183 6.77 29.02 -2.61
C LEU A 183 5.69 29.98 -3.09
N THR A 184 5.99 31.27 -3.23
CA THR A 184 5.04 32.27 -3.74
C THR A 184 5.69 33.26 -4.70
N VAL A 185 5.07 33.49 -5.86
CA VAL A 185 5.53 34.57 -6.76
C VAL A 185 4.94 35.90 -6.29
N SER A 186 5.76 36.70 -5.62
CA SER A 186 5.30 37.91 -4.93
C SER A 186 6.12 39.15 -5.30
N ILE A 187 5.88 40.24 -4.57
CA ILE A 187 6.68 41.46 -4.68
C ILE A 187 8.13 41.18 -4.27
N ALA A 188 8.38 40.21 -3.38
CA ALA A 188 9.73 39.84 -2.99
C ALA A 188 10.56 39.37 -4.19
N ASP A 189 9.96 38.55 -5.05
CA ASP A 189 10.62 38.03 -6.27
C ASP A 189 10.80 39.11 -7.32
N LEU A 190 9.80 39.98 -7.49
CA LEU A 190 9.95 41.12 -8.38
C LEU A 190 11.11 42.04 -7.93
N LEU A 191 11.28 42.23 -6.62
CA LEU A 191 12.39 43.03 -6.09
C LEU A 191 13.75 42.36 -6.31
N LEU A 192 13.82 41.03 -6.22
CA LEU A 192 15.03 40.27 -6.55
C LEU A 192 15.36 40.35 -8.03
N LEU A 193 14.39 40.19 -8.92
CA LEU A 193 14.57 40.36 -10.36
C LEU A 193 15.08 41.76 -10.69
N LEU A 194 14.42 42.79 -10.15
CA LEU A 194 14.80 44.18 -10.37
C LEU A 194 16.18 44.53 -9.79
N SER A 195 16.70 43.75 -8.84
CA SER A 195 18.05 43.93 -8.30
C SER A 195 19.15 43.54 -9.31
N GLU A 196 18.83 42.65 -10.26
CA GLU A 196 19.73 42.19 -11.33
C GLU A 196 19.38 42.75 -12.71
N PHE A 197 18.41 43.69 -12.79
CA PHE A 197 17.95 44.21 -14.08
C PHE A 197 19.09 44.81 -14.91
N GLY A 198 19.26 44.30 -16.14
CA GLY A 198 20.36 44.65 -17.04
C GLY A 198 21.60 43.75 -16.92
N CYS A 199 21.55 42.68 -16.13
CA CYS A 199 22.59 41.64 -16.11
C CYS A 199 22.68 40.92 -17.47
N ILE A 200 23.90 40.53 -17.88
CA ILE A 200 24.20 39.85 -19.17
C ILE A 200 25.21 38.69 -19.04
N GLU A 201 25.64 38.34 -17.82
CA GLU A 201 26.57 37.25 -17.57
C GLU A 201 26.37 36.74 -16.14
N GLY A 202 26.10 35.43 -15.98
CA GLY A 202 25.95 34.81 -14.66
C GLY A 202 24.74 35.29 -13.85
N CYS A 203 23.64 35.59 -14.52
CA CYS A 203 22.44 36.15 -13.90
C CYS A 203 21.59 35.05 -13.25
N SER A 204 21.19 35.26 -11.99
CA SER A 204 20.29 34.34 -11.26
C SER A 204 18.83 34.60 -11.60
N ALA A 205 18.49 35.82 -12.00
CA ALA A 205 17.11 36.25 -12.30
C ALA A 205 16.76 36.22 -13.81
N ASP A 206 17.55 35.51 -14.62
CA ASP A 206 17.24 35.21 -16.03
C ASP A 206 16.22 34.06 -16.06
N ILE A 207 14.95 34.43 -16.14
CA ILE A 207 13.80 33.54 -15.99
C ILE A 207 13.58 32.74 -17.27
N ASN A 208 13.76 33.38 -18.42
CA ASN A 208 13.48 32.79 -19.72
C ASN A 208 14.70 32.05 -20.32
N GLY A 209 15.88 32.19 -19.71
CA GLY A 209 17.13 31.55 -20.09
C GLY A 209 17.78 32.14 -21.34
N ASP A 210 17.49 33.40 -21.69
CA ASP A 210 18.04 34.06 -22.88
C ASP A 210 19.42 34.70 -22.67
N GLY A 211 19.94 34.61 -21.44
CA GLY A 211 21.28 35.05 -21.05
C GLY A 211 21.32 36.48 -20.51
N GLN A 212 20.18 37.14 -20.30
CA GLN A 212 20.11 38.50 -19.78
C GLN A 212 18.88 38.70 -18.89
N VAL A 213 18.94 39.64 -17.95
CA VAL A 213 17.77 40.05 -17.16
C VAL A 213 17.19 41.32 -17.78
N ALA A 214 16.05 41.19 -18.45
CA ALA A 214 15.42 42.27 -19.19
C ALA A 214 13.91 42.35 -18.93
N VAL A 215 13.21 43.18 -19.73
CA VAL A 215 11.75 43.33 -19.63
C VAL A 215 11.04 42.00 -19.93
N SER A 216 11.64 41.11 -20.71
CA SER A 216 11.14 39.75 -20.96
C SER A 216 10.93 38.98 -19.66
N ASP A 217 11.94 38.97 -18.78
CA ASP A 217 11.89 38.28 -17.49
C ASP A 217 10.88 38.92 -16.54
N VAL A 218 10.79 40.26 -16.56
CA VAL A 218 9.75 40.99 -15.81
C VAL A 218 8.35 40.55 -16.25
N LEU A 219 8.11 40.41 -17.56
CA LEU A 219 6.81 39.99 -18.08
C LEU A 219 6.50 38.53 -17.76
N GLU A 220 7.51 37.67 -17.71
CA GLU A 220 7.35 36.27 -17.34
C GLU A 220 7.04 36.11 -15.84
N LEU A 221 7.76 36.82 -14.96
CA LEU A 221 7.44 36.89 -13.54
C LEU A 221 6.02 37.42 -13.30
N LEU A 222 5.64 38.50 -14.00
CA LEU A 222 4.30 39.08 -13.87
C LEU A 222 3.19 38.18 -14.43
N SER A 223 3.52 37.23 -15.32
CA SER A 223 2.55 36.26 -15.85
C SER A 223 2.13 35.22 -14.84
N SER A 224 2.97 34.95 -13.83
CA SER A 224 2.72 34.03 -12.71
C SER A 224 2.56 34.74 -11.37
N PHE A 225 2.36 36.07 -11.36
CA PHE A 225 2.32 36.85 -10.13
C PHE A 225 1.09 36.52 -9.28
N GLY A 226 1.33 36.15 -8.02
CA GLY A 226 0.29 35.75 -7.07
C GLY A 226 -0.05 34.25 -7.12
N GLU A 227 0.59 33.47 -8.00
CA GLU A 227 0.49 32.01 -8.00
C GLU A 227 1.40 31.43 -6.91
N SER A 228 0.96 30.31 -6.32
CA SER A 228 1.78 29.46 -5.46
C SER A 228 2.61 28.50 -6.31
N CYS A 229 3.86 28.30 -5.90
CA CYS A 229 4.75 27.24 -6.36
C CYS A 229 4.83 26.17 -5.25
#